data_AF-A0A7Z9IVN0-F1
#
_entry.id   AF-A0A7Z9IVN0-F1
#
_cell.length_a   1.000
_cell.length_b   1.000
_cell.length_c   1.000
_cell.angle_alpha   90.00
_cell.angle_beta   90.00
_cell.angle_gamma   90.00
#
_symmetry.space_group_name_H-M   'P 1'
#
loop_
_entity.id
_entity.type
_entity.pdbx_description
1 polymer ?
#
loop_
_entity_poly.entity_id
_entity_poly.type
_entity_poly.pdbx_seq_one_letter_code
_entity_poly.pdbx_strand_id
1 'polypeptide(L)' 'AVCDAMEKEGIPVPRPAGPMKGGTRVIAFIEDPDGYKIELVQRN' A
#
# COMPACT_ATOMS: atom_id res chain seq x y z
N ALA A 1 -1.97 6.94 6.76
CA ALA A 1 -0.83 7.10 7.70
C ALA A 1 0.54 6.69 7.12
N VAL A 2 0.71 5.50 6.49
CA VAL A 2 1.93 5.23 5.67
C VAL A 2 1.68 5.55 4.20
N CYS A 3 0.56 5.09 3.63
CA CYS A 3 0.20 5.39 2.24
C CYS A 3 0.19 6.89 1.95
N ASP A 4 -0.50 7.70 2.76
CA ASP A 4 -0.54 9.16 2.56
C ASP A 4 0.83 9.85 2.70
N ALA A 5 1.76 9.27 3.47
CA ALA A 5 3.13 9.78 3.56
C ALA A 5 3.91 9.45 2.28
N MET A 6 3.77 8.21 1.81
CA MET A 6 4.40 7.74 0.58
C MET A 6 3.87 8.46 -0.67
N GLU A 7 2.57 8.74 -0.75
CA GLU A 7 1.99 9.57 -1.82
C GLU A 7 2.57 10.99 -1.82
N LYS A 8 2.80 11.60 -0.64
CA LYS A 8 3.44 12.92 -0.52
C LYS A 8 4.91 12.90 -0.89
N GLU A 9 5.59 11.76 -0.72
CA GLU A 9 6.97 11.53 -1.16
C GLU A 9 7.06 11.20 -2.66
N GLY A 10 5.92 11.10 -3.36
CA GLY A 10 5.87 10.81 -4.80
C GLY A 10 5.97 9.32 -5.14
N ILE A 11 5.82 8.44 -4.16
CA ILE A 11 5.80 6.99 -4.37
C ILE A 11 4.43 6.59 -4.94
N PRO A 12 4.37 5.82 -6.05
CA PRO A 12 3.11 5.35 -6.59
C PRO A 12 2.38 4.40 -5.65
N VAL A 13 1.09 4.66 -5.40
CA VAL A 13 0.19 3.80 -4.60
C VAL A 13 -0.93 3.25 -5.49
N PRO A 14 -0.66 2.23 -6.33
CA PRO A 14 -1.64 1.68 -7.28
C PRO A 14 -2.85 1.01 -6.60
N ARG A 15 -2.73 0.63 -5.33
CA ARG A 15 -3.86 0.17 -4.51
C ARG A 15 -3.79 0.84 -3.13
N PRO A 16 -4.66 1.82 -2.85
CA PRO A 16 -4.71 2.44 -1.54
C PRO A 16 -5.12 1.44 -0.46
N ALA A 17 -4.82 1.76 0.80
CA ALA A 17 -5.12 0.90 1.94
C ALA A 17 -6.62 0.57 2.02
N GLY A 18 -6.92 -0.73 2.04
CA GLY A 18 -8.29 -1.21 2.17
C GLY A 18 -8.35 -2.70 2.51
N PRO A 19 -9.54 -3.22 2.85
CA PRO A 19 -9.69 -4.62 3.19
C PRO A 19 -9.28 -5.53 2.02
N MET A 20 -8.59 -6.62 2.35
CA MET A 20 -8.32 -7.69 1.41
C MET A 20 -9.63 -8.36 0.96
N LYS A 21 -9.70 -8.78 -0.31
CA LYS A 21 -10.87 -9.49 -0.83
C LYS A 21 -11.09 -10.78 -0.03
N GLY A 22 -12.23 -10.86 0.67
CA GLY A 22 -12.61 -12.04 1.47
C GLY A 22 -11.93 -12.12 2.85
N GLY A 23 -11.29 -11.06 3.33
CA GLY A 23 -10.69 -11.01 4.67
C GLY A 23 -10.92 -9.69 5.39
N THR A 24 -10.48 -9.60 6.64
CA THR A 24 -10.57 -8.39 7.49
C THR A 24 -9.27 -7.61 7.57
N ARG A 25 -8.16 -8.18 7.07
CA ARG A 25 -6.85 -7.52 7.07
C ARG A 25 -6.84 -6.37 6.07
N VAL A 26 -6.31 -5.23 6.49
CA VAL A 26 -6.11 -4.06 5.63
C VAL A 26 -4.77 -4.20 4.92
N ILE A 27 -4.79 -4.06 3.60
CA ILE A 27 -3.61 -4.11 2.74
C ILE A 27 -3.56 -2.91 1.78
N ALA A 28 -2.36 -2.54 1.36
CA ALA A 28 -2.10 -1.58 0.28
C ALA A 28 -1.00 -2.11 -0.64
N PHE A 29 -0.88 -1.57 -1.85
CA PHE A 29 0.29 -1.78 -2.71
C PHE A 29 0.96 -0.45 -3.04
N ILE A 30 2.29 -0.47 -2.98
CA ILE A 30 3.16 0.58 -3.51
C ILE A 30 4.04 0.00 -4.62
N GLU A 31 4.65 0.87 -5.41
CA GLU A 31 5.62 0.51 -6.46
C GLU A 31 6.99 1.11 -6.14
N ASP A 32 8.06 0.32 -6.28
CA ASP A 32 9.43 0.81 -6.16
C ASP A 32 9.97 1.37 -7.51
N PRO A 33 11.14 2.02 -7.53
CA PRO A 33 11.70 2.57 -8.78
C PRO A 33 12.00 1.53 -9.87
N ASP A 34 12.13 0.25 -9.49
CA ASP A 34 12.39 -0.86 -10.40
C ASP A 34 11.07 -1.46 -10.96
N GLY A 35 9.91 -0.99 -10.49
CA GLY A 35 8.58 -1.42 -10.92
C GLY A 35 8.01 -2.60 -10.13
N TYR A 36 8.64 -3.02 -9.03
CA TYR A 36 8.11 -4.09 -8.19
C TYR A 36 7.01 -3.59 -7.27
N LYS A 37 5.95 -4.41 -7.15
CA LYS A 37 4.81 -4.14 -6.28
C LYS A 37 5.08 -4.71 -4.88
N ILE A 38 5.05 -3.84 -3.88
CA ILE A 38 5.25 -4.20 -2.47
C ILE A 38 3.89 -4.18 -1.77
N GLU A 39 3.52 -5.30 -1.13
CA GLU A 39 2.31 -5.40 -0.32
C GLU A 39 2.57 -4.89 1.09
N LEU A 40 1.85 -3.85 1.48
CA LEU A 40 1.83 -3.35 2.85
C LEU A 40 0.67 -4.02 3.60
N VAL A 41 0.96 -4.71 4.70
CA VAL A 41 -0.04 -5.37 5.55
C VAL A 41 -0.15 -4.64 6.87
N GLN A 42 -1.34 -4.12 7.19
CA GLN A 42 -1.60 -3.49 8.48
C GLN A 42 -1.55 -4.57 9.57
N ARG A 43 -0.63 -4.40 10.53
CA ARG A 43 -0.59 -5.14 11.80
C ARG A 43 -0.95 -4.19 12.93
N ASN A 44 -1.70 -4.72 13.90
CA ASN A 44 -1.90 -4.06 15.19
C ASN A 44 -0.63 -4.22 16.04
#